data_AF-A0A1F6C122-F1
#
_entry.id   AF-A0A1F6C122-F1
#
_cell.length_a   1.000
_cell.length_b   1.000
_cell.length_c   1.000
_cell.angle_alpha   90.00
_cell.angle_beta   90.00
_cell.angle_gamma   90.00
#
_symmetry.space_group_name_H-M   'P 1'
#
loop_
_entity.id
_entity.type
_entity.pdbx_description
1 polymer ?
#
loop_
_entity_poly.entity_id
_entity_poly.type
_entity_poly.pdbx_seq_one_letter_code
_entity_poly.pdbx_strand_id
1 'polypeptide(L)'
;MKKTIPFIVTFSLIAGIALAQTEGTEKDVKSARQEVRTQIKEERANVKNAIQEKRAEVKEAIKSGVGEIKDKITEKKAEVKDAIGAKKEELKTLRQEKMAELKTEIEQKRAEVTKKIDEKKATLKTKVAKIKDEKKKQAVERLADKITELNTKITTNLTNAIEKIETVGARVEDRVAASEAKGTDVTVAKEAVEAMKTAIEAAKVAVKDQVSKIYAVSDVMGTEANLRKDISGLRDSLKNDLEAARAKVSAAKEAVQKVAVTLGQLQEGGAVEQPAENTEPVKP
;
A
#
# COMPACT_ATOMS: atom_id res chain seq x y z
N MET A 1 35.26 31.80 -7.02
CA MET A 1 36.27 32.88 -7.08
C MET A 1 35.58 34.20 -6.74
N LYS A 2 35.67 34.64 -5.47
CA LYS A 2 35.05 35.88 -4.99
C LYS A 2 36.09 37.00 -5.08
N LYS A 3 35.86 37.99 -5.96
CA LYS A 3 36.71 39.20 -6.05
C LYS A 3 36.26 40.19 -4.98
N THR A 4 37.05 40.33 -3.92
CA THR A 4 36.95 41.42 -2.95
C THR A 4 37.68 42.65 -3.49
N ILE A 5 36.95 43.76 -3.66
CA ILE A 5 37.52 45.07 -4.04
C ILE A 5 37.83 45.83 -2.74
N PRO A 6 39.08 46.27 -2.48
CA PRO A 6 39.41 47.02 -1.29
C PRO A 6 39.05 48.50 -1.49
N PHE A 7 38.27 49.06 -0.56
CA PHE A 7 37.97 50.50 -0.52
C PHE A 7 39.03 51.17 0.36
N ILE A 8 40.09 51.69 -0.25
CA ILE A 8 41.14 52.47 0.42
C ILE A 8 40.75 53.95 0.32
N VAL A 9 40.40 54.56 1.45
CA VAL A 9 40.21 56.02 1.57
C VAL A 9 41.42 56.57 2.33
N THR A 10 42.42 57.07 1.61
CA THR A 10 43.54 57.81 2.19
C THR A 10 43.25 59.30 2.10
N PHE A 11 42.95 59.93 3.24
CA PHE A 11 42.86 61.38 3.38
C PHE A 11 44.13 61.86 4.12
N SER A 12 45.13 62.33 3.38
CA SER A 12 46.34 62.95 3.96
C SER A 12 46.15 64.46 3.96
N LEU A 13 45.93 65.02 5.15
CA LEU A 13 45.70 66.44 5.40
C LEU A 13 47.04 67.11 5.72
N ILE A 14 47.54 67.98 4.83
CA ILE A 14 48.73 68.81 5.06
C ILE A 14 48.28 70.10 5.75
N ALA A 15 48.77 70.36 6.96
CA ALA A 15 48.58 71.63 7.67
C ALA A 15 49.94 72.25 8.02
N GLY A 16 50.32 73.27 7.26
CA GLY A 16 51.42 74.19 7.58
C GLY A 16 50.89 75.62 7.55
N ILE A 17 50.83 76.25 8.73
CA ILE A 17 50.22 77.56 8.98
C ILE A 17 51.29 78.65 8.82
N ALA A 18 51.02 79.68 8.00
CA ALA A 18 51.69 80.97 8.05
C ALA A 18 50.63 82.08 8.24
N LEU A 19 50.83 82.90 9.28
CA LEU A 19 49.98 84.01 9.70
C LEU A 19 49.92 85.14 8.67
N ALA A 20 48.75 85.38 8.08
CA ALA A 20 48.18 86.69 7.73
C ALA A 20 46.82 86.47 7.03
N GLN A 21 45.80 87.29 7.33
CA GLN A 21 44.40 87.25 6.84
C GLN A 21 43.45 86.32 7.63
N THR A 22 42.76 86.86 8.64
CA THR A 22 41.90 86.10 9.56
C THR A 22 40.38 86.27 9.35
N GLU A 23 39.91 87.06 8.38
CA GLU A 23 38.46 87.18 8.10
C GLU A 23 37.98 86.51 6.80
N GLY A 24 38.85 86.36 5.79
CA GLY A 24 38.54 85.63 4.55
C GLY A 24 38.55 84.11 4.74
N THR A 25 39.55 83.61 5.46
CA THR A 25 39.82 82.18 5.66
C THR A 25 38.74 81.45 6.47
N GLU A 26 38.10 82.11 7.43
CA GLU A 26 37.02 81.51 8.24
C GLU A 26 35.70 81.38 7.44
N LYS A 27 35.40 82.36 6.58
CA LYS A 27 34.27 82.32 5.63
C LYS A 27 34.46 81.23 4.58
N ASP A 28 35.66 81.11 4.04
CA ASP A 28 36.02 80.09 3.03
C ASP A 28 36.00 78.67 3.60
N VAL A 29 36.44 78.48 4.85
CA VAL A 29 36.31 77.20 5.55
C VAL A 29 34.85 76.85 5.83
N LYS A 30 34.00 77.85 6.12
CA LYS A 30 32.57 77.64 6.41
C LYS A 30 31.77 77.31 5.15
N SER A 31 32.06 77.97 4.02
CA SER A 31 31.49 77.64 2.71
C SER A 31 31.94 76.26 2.24
N ALA A 32 33.24 75.94 2.35
CA ALA A 32 33.76 74.61 2.03
C ALA A 32 33.12 73.49 2.88
N ARG A 33 32.92 73.73 4.19
CA ARG A 33 32.18 72.78 5.06
C ARG A 33 30.73 72.60 4.63
N GLN A 34 30.08 73.67 4.19
CA GLN A 34 28.69 73.62 3.74
C GLN A 34 28.57 72.85 2.43
N GLU A 35 29.49 73.07 1.49
CA GLU A 35 29.61 72.33 0.23
C GLU A 35 29.88 70.84 0.44
N VAL A 36 30.85 70.49 1.29
CA VAL A 36 31.13 69.10 1.69
C VAL A 36 29.89 68.46 2.33
N ARG A 37 29.14 69.20 3.15
CA ARG A 37 27.92 68.69 3.77
C ARG A 37 26.79 68.47 2.77
N THR A 38 26.66 69.31 1.75
CA THR A 38 25.71 69.10 0.64
C THR A 38 26.13 67.91 -0.23
N GLN A 39 27.40 67.78 -0.58
CA GLN A 39 27.93 66.64 -1.33
C GLN A 39 27.71 65.31 -0.59
N ILE A 40 28.00 65.27 0.72
CA ILE A 40 27.73 64.09 1.56
C ILE A 40 26.23 63.76 1.61
N LYS A 41 25.34 64.76 1.64
CA LYS A 41 23.88 64.53 1.60
C LYS A 41 23.43 63.95 0.26
N GLU A 42 23.98 64.47 -0.83
CA GLU A 42 23.67 64.04 -2.20
C GLU A 42 24.21 62.62 -2.47
N GLU A 43 25.46 62.32 -2.09
CA GLU A 43 26.01 60.98 -2.14
C GLU A 43 25.21 59.99 -1.30
N ARG A 44 24.78 60.36 -0.09
CA ARG A 44 23.90 59.52 0.75
C ARG A 44 22.55 59.26 0.09
N ALA A 45 21.96 60.25 -0.59
CA ALA A 45 20.72 60.09 -1.32
C ALA A 45 20.89 59.15 -2.51
N ASN A 46 21.98 59.30 -3.26
CA ASN A 46 22.34 58.43 -4.39
C ASN A 46 22.59 56.99 -3.94
N VAL A 47 23.33 56.79 -2.84
CA VAL A 47 23.54 55.45 -2.23
C VAL A 47 22.22 54.84 -1.78
N LYS A 48 21.32 55.61 -1.17
CA LYS A 48 19.99 55.13 -0.74
C LYS A 48 19.14 54.68 -1.94
N ASN A 49 19.12 55.45 -3.03
CA ASN A 49 18.38 55.11 -4.25
C ASN A 49 18.95 53.86 -4.91
N ALA A 50 20.28 53.76 -5.03
CA ALA A 50 20.95 52.57 -5.57
C ALA A 50 20.65 51.30 -4.73
N ILE A 51 20.59 51.43 -3.40
CA ILE A 51 20.20 50.33 -2.51
C ILE A 51 18.72 49.95 -2.74
N GLN A 52 17.82 50.92 -2.95
CA GLN A 52 16.41 50.65 -3.21
C GLN A 52 16.20 49.94 -4.56
N GLU A 53 16.88 50.38 -5.62
CA GLU A 53 16.87 49.72 -6.93
C GLU A 53 17.40 48.29 -6.85
N LYS A 54 18.56 48.08 -6.22
CA LYS A 54 19.13 46.73 -6.03
C LYS A 54 18.21 45.83 -5.20
N ARG A 55 17.52 46.37 -4.19
CA ARG A 55 16.51 45.60 -3.43
C ARG A 55 15.30 45.23 -4.30
N ALA A 56 14.83 46.12 -5.17
CA ALA A 56 13.74 45.83 -6.09
C ALA A 56 14.14 44.74 -7.10
N GLU A 57 15.33 44.83 -7.69
CA GLU A 57 15.90 43.80 -8.58
C GLU A 57 16.00 42.44 -7.88
N VAL A 58 16.55 42.40 -6.65
CA VAL A 58 16.67 41.17 -5.86
C VAL A 58 15.28 40.60 -5.53
N LYS A 59 14.30 41.44 -5.22
CA LYS A 59 12.92 40.99 -4.92
C LYS A 59 12.26 40.36 -6.13
N GLU A 60 12.38 40.96 -7.31
CA GLU A 60 11.82 40.39 -8.55
C GLU A 60 12.56 39.11 -8.96
N ALA A 61 13.89 39.05 -8.81
CA ALA A 61 14.66 37.83 -9.06
C ALA A 61 14.22 36.68 -8.13
N ILE A 62 14.01 36.96 -6.83
CA ILE A 62 13.49 35.97 -5.87
C ILE A 62 12.08 35.53 -6.28
N LYS A 63 11.19 36.46 -6.62
CA LYS A 63 9.81 36.15 -7.02
C LYS A 63 9.77 35.28 -8.27
N SER A 64 10.58 35.61 -9.29
CA SER A 64 10.70 34.81 -10.51
C SER A 64 11.25 33.42 -10.21
N GLY A 65 12.32 33.31 -9.41
CA GLY A 65 12.90 32.03 -9.03
C GLY A 65 11.92 31.15 -8.23
N VAL A 66 11.13 31.74 -7.33
CA VAL A 66 10.05 31.03 -6.62
C VAL A 66 8.95 30.56 -7.58
N GLY A 67 8.60 31.36 -8.59
CA GLY A 67 7.67 30.97 -9.65
C GLY A 67 8.15 29.75 -10.43
N GLU A 68 9.38 29.78 -10.95
CA GLU A 68 9.97 28.66 -11.68
C GLU A 68 10.07 27.38 -10.83
N ILE A 69 10.43 27.50 -9.55
CA ILE A 69 10.46 26.36 -8.64
C ILE A 69 9.06 25.77 -8.49
N LYS A 70 8.03 26.62 -8.33
CA LYS A 70 6.65 26.18 -8.22
C LYS A 70 6.18 25.46 -9.48
N ASP A 71 6.49 25.99 -10.65
CA ASP A 71 6.12 25.40 -11.94
C ASP A 71 6.77 24.02 -12.11
N LYS A 72 8.08 23.91 -11.83
CA LYS A 72 8.82 22.62 -11.84
C LYS A 72 8.26 21.61 -10.85
N ILE A 73 7.82 22.06 -9.67
CA ILE A 73 7.16 21.19 -8.68
C ILE A 73 5.82 20.70 -9.22
N THR A 74 5.03 21.56 -9.86
CA THR A 74 3.73 21.17 -10.43
C THR A 74 3.88 20.19 -11.60
N GLU A 75 4.87 20.40 -12.47
CA GLU A 75 5.19 19.52 -13.58
C GLU A 75 5.62 18.13 -13.10
N LYS A 76 6.61 18.07 -12.20
CA LYS A 76 7.05 16.78 -11.61
C LYS A 76 5.93 16.06 -10.87
N LYS A 77 5.04 16.79 -10.20
CA LYS A 77 3.89 16.19 -9.52
C LYS A 77 2.90 15.56 -10.51
N ALA A 78 2.71 16.18 -11.68
CA ALA A 78 1.88 15.63 -12.74
C ALA A 78 2.50 14.35 -13.31
N GLU A 79 3.78 14.38 -13.67
CA GLU A 79 4.52 13.21 -14.19
C GLU A 79 4.48 12.01 -13.22
N VAL A 80 4.72 12.25 -11.93
CA VAL A 80 4.66 11.21 -10.90
C VAL A 80 3.25 10.65 -10.76
N LYS A 81 2.22 11.49 -10.83
CA LYS A 81 0.83 11.05 -10.76
C LYS A 81 0.49 10.14 -11.95
N ASP A 82 0.91 10.52 -13.15
CA ASP A 82 0.64 9.74 -14.37
C ASP A 82 1.38 8.40 -14.35
N ALA A 83 2.65 8.38 -13.91
CA ALA A 83 3.43 7.16 -13.76
C ALA A 83 2.83 6.19 -12.71
N ILE A 84 2.34 6.72 -11.57
CA ILE A 84 1.63 5.92 -10.57
C ILE A 84 0.32 5.38 -11.14
N GLY A 85 -0.41 6.19 -11.90
CA GLY A 85 -1.64 5.78 -12.58
C GLY A 85 -1.42 4.61 -13.53
N ALA A 86 -0.39 4.69 -14.38
CA ALA A 86 -0.02 3.62 -15.31
C ALA A 86 0.33 2.31 -14.57
N LYS A 87 1.22 2.38 -13.57
CA LYS A 87 1.60 1.19 -12.76
C LYS A 87 0.40 0.57 -12.05
N LYS A 88 -0.56 1.38 -11.61
CA LYS A 88 -1.76 0.89 -10.95
C LYS A 88 -2.65 0.08 -11.89
N GLU A 89 -2.83 0.53 -13.13
CA GLU A 89 -3.58 -0.25 -14.13
C GLU A 89 -2.83 -1.52 -14.51
N GLU A 90 -1.50 -1.48 -14.69
CA GLU A 90 -0.68 -2.69 -14.93
C GLU A 90 -0.80 -3.72 -13.80
N LEU A 91 -0.76 -3.29 -12.53
CA LEU A 91 -0.94 -4.20 -11.40
C LEU A 91 -2.35 -4.78 -11.32
N LYS A 92 -3.36 -4.00 -11.74
CA LYS A 92 -4.74 -4.45 -11.79
C LYS A 92 -4.96 -5.48 -12.89
N THR A 93 -4.41 -5.26 -14.09
CA THR A 93 -4.46 -6.26 -15.17
C THR A 93 -3.73 -7.54 -14.78
N LEU A 94 -2.53 -7.43 -14.21
CA LEU A 94 -1.78 -8.59 -13.73
C LEU A 94 -2.55 -9.40 -12.68
N ARG A 95 -3.26 -8.74 -11.76
CA ARG A 95 -4.12 -9.42 -10.78
C ARG A 95 -5.30 -10.13 -11.44
N GLN A 96 -5.93 -9.50 -12.44
CA GLN A 96 -7.03 -10.11 -13.19
C GLN A 96 -6.56 -11.33 -14.00
N GLU A 97 -5.39 -11.23 -14.64
CA GLU A 97 -4.76 -12.34 -15.38
C GLU A 97 -4.48 -13.53 -14.45
N LYS A 98 -3.83 -13.29 -13.30
CA LYS A 98 -3.59 -14.35 -12.30
C LYS A 98 -4.89 -14.99 -11.79
N MET A 99 -5.99 -14.24 -11.71
CA MET A 99 -7.30 -14.82 -11.37
C MET A 99 -7.94 -15.62 -12.48
N ALA A 100 -7.77 -15.21 -13.73
CA ALA A 100 -8.19 -15.99 -14.87
C ALA A 100 -7.39 -17.31 -14.96
N GLU A 101 -6.08 -17.25 -14.73
CA GLU A 101 -5.20 -18.43 -14.66
C GLU A 101 -5.66 -19.40 -13.55
N LEU A 102 -5.88 -18.90 -12.32
CA LEU A 102 -6.37 -19.74 -11.22
C LEU A 102 -7.72 -20.42 -11.57
N LYS A 103 -8.66 -19.67 -12.16
CA LYS A 103 -9.95 -20.23 -12.58
C LYS A 103 -9.77 -21.33 -13.63
N THR A 104 -8.89 -21.10 -14.60
CA THR A 104 -8.55 -22.08 -15.64
C THR A 104 -7.92 -23.34 -15.04
N GLU A 105 -6.95 -23.20 -14.13
CA GLU A 105 -6.35 -24.34 -13.42
C GLU A 105 -7.41 -25.14 -12.63
N ILE A 106 -8.33 -24.45 -11.96
CA ILE A 106 -9.43 -25.07 -11.21
C ILE A 106 -10.37 -25.82 -12.15
N GLU A 107 -10.71 -25.25 -13.30
CA GLU A 107 -11.56 -25.90 -14.32
C GLU A 107 -10.90 -27.14 -14.91
N GLN A 108 -9.60 -27.08 -15.23
CA GLN A 108 -8.83 -28.23 -15.70
C GLN A 108 -8.82 -29.36 -14.65
N LYS A 109 -8.50 -29.03 -13.40
CA LYS A 109 -8.53 -30.00 -12.28
C LYS A 109 -9.92 -30.59 -12.08
N ARG A 110 -10.98 -29.80 -12.24
CA ARG A 110 -12.37 -30.29 -12.17
C ARG A 110 -12.68 -31.27 -13.29
N ALA A 111 -12.23 -31.00 -14.50
CA ALA A 111 -12.43 -31.90 -15.64
C ALA A 111 -11.72 -33.25 -15.39
N GLU A 112 -10.48 -33.22 -14.90
CA GLU A 112 -9.75 -34.44 -14.51
C GLU A 112 -10.43 -35.21 -13.38
N VAL A 113 -10.88 -34.52 -12.34
CA VAL A 113 -11.59 -35.11 -11.21
C VAL A 113 -12.93 -35.71 -11.65
N THR A 114 -13.65 -35.05 -12.56
CA THR A 114 -14.93 -35.55 -13.10
C THR A 114 -14.74 -36.89 -13.80
N LYS A 115 -13.70 -37.02 -14.65
CA LYS A 115 -13.37 -38.30 -15.31
C LYS A 115 -13.11 -39.41 -14.31
N LYS A 116 -12.30 -39.14 -13.28
CA LYS A 116 -12.00 -40.12 -12.21
C LYS A 116 -13.25 -40.46 -11.39
N ILE A 117 -14.15 -39.50 -11.16
CA ILE A 117 -15.41 -39.75 -10.46
C ILE A 117 -16.30 -40.70 -11.29
N ASP A 118 -16.35 -40.56 -12.61
CA ASP A 118 -17.13 -41.46 -13.47
C ASP A 118 -16.61 -42.91 -13.40
N GLU A 119 -15.29 -43.10 -13.39
CA GLU A 119 -14.67 -44.42 -13.15
C GLU A 119 -15.04 -44.99 -11.78
N LYS A 120 -15.00 -44.14 -10.74
CA LYS A 120 -15.38 -44.53 -9.37
C LYS A 120 -16.87 -44.83 -9.24
N LYS A 121 -17.73 -44.15 -10.01
CA LYS A 121 -19.18 -44.42 -10.11
C LYS A 121 -19.46 -45.76 -10.78
N ALA A 122 -18.73 -46.11 -11.84
CA ALA A 122 -18.84 -47.44 -12.45
C ALA A 122 -18.50 -48.54 -11.43
N THR A 123 -17.39 -48.36 -10.69
CA THR A 123 -16.99 -49.27 -9.61
C THR A 123 -18.04 -49.34 -8.50
N LEU A 124 -18.64 -48.20 -8.13
CA LEU A 124 -19.67 -48.12 -7.11
C LEU A 124 -20.91 -48.94 -7.52
N LYS A 125 -21.37 -48.83 -8.77
CA LYS A 125 -22.52 -49.61 -9.28
C LYS A 125 -22.33 -51.11 -9.08
N THR A 126 -21.15 -51.64 -9.41
CA THR A 126 -20.83 -53.07 -9.21
C THR A 126 -20.86 -53.47 -7.74
N LYS A 127 -20.33 -52.64 -6.85
CA LYS A 127 -20.32 -52.95 -5.41
C LYS A 127 -21.71 -52.81 -4.78
N VAL A 128 -22.49 -51.81 -5.19
CA VAL A 128 -23.85 -51.54 -4.70
C VAL A 128 -24.82 -52.65 -5.12
N ALA A 129 -24.62 -53.27 -6.29
CA ALA A 129 -25.40 -54.44 -6.72
C ALA A 129 -25.30 -55.66 -5.77
N LYS A 130 -24.27 -55.70 -4.90
CA LYS A 130 -24.09 -56.76 -3.89
C LYS A 130 -24.85 -56.49 -2.58
N ILE A 131 -25.40 -55.29 -2.41
CA ILE A 131 -26.19 -54.90 -1.23
C ILE A 131 -27.58 -55.53 -1.35
N LYS A 132 -28.04 -56.20 -0.30
CA LYS A 132 -29.35 -56.87 -0.31
C LYS A 132 -30.50 -55.89 -0.08
N ASP A 133 -30.30 -54.92 0.80
CA ASP A 133 -31.31 -53.92 1.13
C ASP A 133 -31.39 -52.81 0.06
N GLU A 134 -32.50 -52.77 -0.66
CA GLU A 134 -32.73 -51.80 -1.74
C GLU A 134 -32.76 -50.34 -1.25
N LYS A 135 -33.24 -50.08 -0.02
CA LYS A 135 -33.22 -48.73 0.57
C LYS A 135 -31.78 -48.29 0.85
N LYS A 136 -30.94 -49.19 1.36
CA LYS A 136 -29.51 -48.90 1.58
C LYS A 136 -28.81 -48.66 0.26
N LYS A 137 -29.07 -49.49 -0.77
CA LYS A 137 -28.54 -49.29 -2.12
C LYS A 137 -28.84 -47.90 -2.67
N GLN A 138 -30.11 -47.49 -2.67
CA GLN A 138 -30.50 -46.14 -3.12
C GLN A 138 -29.86 -45.04 -2.25
N ALA A 139 -29.73 -45.25 -0.94
CA ALA A 139 -29.10 -44.29 -0.06
C ALA A 139 -27.60 -44.11 -0.37
N VAL A 140 -26.88 -45.20 -0.66
CA VAL A 140 -25.46 -45.17 -1.03
C VAL A 140 -25.25 -44.39 -2.33
N GLU A 141 -26.04 -44.66 -3.36
CA GLU A 141 -25.95 -43.95 -4.65
C GLU A 141 -26.23 -42.45 -4.49
N ARG A 142 -27.34 -42.10 -3.81
CA ARG A 142 -27.68 -40.69 -3.52
C ARG A 142 -26.60 -39.97 -2.71
N LEU A 143 -25.97 -40.66 -1.75
CA LEU A 143 -24.90 -40.07 -0.95
C LEU A 143 -23.62 -39.85 -1.75
N ALA A 144 -23.26 -40.77 -2.66
CA ALA A 144 -22.12 -40.60 -3.54
C ALA A 144 -22.25 -39.36 -4.44
N ASP A 145 -23.44 -39.15 -5.01
CA ASP A 145 -23.72 -37.95 -5.80
C ASP A 145 -23.67 -36.68 -4.96
N LYS A 146 -24.30 -36.68 -3.78
CA LYS A 146 -24.29 -35.52 -2.86
C LYS A 146 -22.89 -35.15 -2.38
N ILE A 147 -22.04 -36.12 -2.07
CA ILE A 147 -20.65 -35.89 -1.65
C ILE A 147 -19.87 -35.17 -2.76
N THR A 148 -20.03 -35.61 -4.00
CA THR A 148 -19.42 -34.98 -5.18
C THR A 148 -19.95 -33.57 -5.40
N GLU A 149 -21.27 -33.40 -5.38
CA GLU A 149 -21.93 -32.11 -5.57
C GLU A 149 -21.47 -31.08 -4.51
N LEU A 150 -21.39 -31.50 -3.24
CA LEU A 150 -20.97 -30.65 -2.14
C LEU A 150 -19.54 -30.14 -2.31
N ASN A 151 -18.58 -31.01 -2.68
CA ASN A 151 -17.20 -30.59 -2.90
C ASN A 151 -17.13 -29.56 -4.04
N THR A 152 -17.81 -29.81 -5.15
CA THR A 152 -17.86 -28.90 -6.31
C THR A 152 -18.51 -27.57 -5.96
N LYS A 153 -19.68 -27.59 -5.32
CA LYS A 153 -20.43 -26.38 -4.96
C LYS A 153 -19.63 -25.51 -3.99
N ILE A 154 -19.06 -26.12 -2.95
CA ILE A 154 -18.35 -25.37 -1.91
C ILE A 154 -17.05 -24.80 -2.47
N THR A 155 -16.26 -25.57 -3.20
CA THR A 155 -15.03 -25.05 -3.82
C THR A 155 -15.32 -23.93 -4.82
N THR A 156 -16.42 -24.01 -5.59
CA THR A 156 -16.86 -22.91 -6.49
C THR A 156 -17.11 -21.63 -5.70
N ASN A 157 -17.86 -21.74 -4.60
CA ASN A 157 -18.17 -20.59 -3.76
C ASN A 157 -16.90 -20.00 -3.12
N LEU A 158 -15.95 -20.84 -2.72
CA LEU A 158 -14.68 -20.38 -2.16
C LEU A 158 -13.81 -19.67 -3.22
N THR A 159 -13.73 -20.18 -4.45
CA THR A 159 -13.04 -19.49 -5.56
C THR A 159 -13.65 -18.11 -5.81
N ASN A 160 -14.97 -18.01 -5.87
CA ASN A 160 -15.67 -16.74 -6.05
C ASN A 160 -15.47 -15.78 -4.85
N ALA A 161 -15.33 -16.32 -3.64
CA ALA A 161 -15.04 -15.51 -2.46
C ALA A 161 -13.60 -14.96 -2.52
N ILE A 162 -12.63 -15.76 -2.95
CA ILE A 162 -11.24 -15.32 -3.14
C ILE A 162 -11.17 -14.16 -4.13
N GLU A 163 -11.84 -14.23 -5.28
CA GLU A 163 -11.89 -13.14 -6.27
C GLU A 163 -12.39 -11.81 -5.66
N LYS A 164 -13.44 -11.88 -4.82
CA LYS A 164 -13.95 -10.71 -4.11
C LYS A 164 -12.95 -10.20 -3.06
N ILE A 165 -12.32 -11.10 -2.31
CA ILE A 165 -11.30 -10.76 -1.30
C ILE A 165 -10.13 -10.05 -1.98
N GLU A 166 -9.65 -10.52 -3.13
CA GLU A 166 -8.58 -9.86 -3.86
C GLU A 166 -8.96 -8.49 -4.39
N THR A 167 -10.18 -8.35 -4.91
CA THR A 167 -10.70 -7.06 -5.37
C THR A 167 -10.71 -6.04 -4.24
N VAL A 168 -11.11 -6.45 -3.03
CA VAL A 168 -11.09 -5.58 -1.85
C VAL A 168 -9.66 -5.36 -1.35
N GLY A 169 -8.82 -6.41 -1.34
CA GLY A 169 -7.40 -6.36 -0.99
C GLY A 169 -6.63 -5.32 -1.80
N ALA A 170 -6.84 -5.31 -3.12
CA ALA A 170 -6.28 -4.31 -4.01
C ALA A 170 -6.70 -2.88 -3.66
N ARG A 171 -7.98 -2.67 -3.31
CA ARG A 171 -8.48 -1.34 -2.93
C ARG A 171 -7.88 -0.86 -1.61
N VAL A 172 -7.65 -1.76 -0.65
CA VAL A 172 -7.01 -1.34 0.62
C VAL A 172 -5.52 -1.10 0.43
N GLU A 173 -4.83 -1.88 -0.41
CA GLU A 173 -3.44 -1.63 -0.81
C GLU A 173 -3.28 -0.26 -1.50
N ASP A 174 -4.19 0.08 -2.42
CA ASP A 174 -4.25 1.41 -3.04
C ASP A 174 -4.41 2.54 -2.01
N ARG A 175 -5.22 2.32 -0.97
CA ARG A 175 -5.43 3.31 0.09
C ARG A 175 -4.21 3.46 0.98
N VAL A 176 -3.47 2.38 1.25
CA VAL A 176 -2.18 2.43 1.96
C VAL A 176 -1.19 3.29 1.17
N ALA A 177 -1.03 3.03 -0.14
CA ALA A 177 -0.17 3.84 -1.00
C ALA A 177 -0.60 5.32 -1.05
N ALA A 178 -1.91 5.59 -1.09
CA ALA A 178 -2.44 6.95 -1.05
C ALA A 178 -2.17 7.67 0.29
N SER A 179 -2.17 6.96 1.42
CA SER A 179 -1.76 7.51 2.72
C SER A 179 -0.26 7.83 2.76
N GLU A 180 0.57 6.94 2.22
CA GLU A 180 2.02 7.17 2.14
C GLU A 180 2.33 8.45 1.33
N ALA A 181 1.64 8.63 0.20
CA ALA A 181 1.78 9.83 -0.63
C ALA A 181 1.35 11.13 0.09
N LYS A 182 0.58 11.03 1.17
CA LYS A 182 0.20 12.16 2.05
C LYS A 182 1.21 12.38 3.19
N GLY A 183 2.26 11.57 3.28
CA GLY A 183 3.28 11.65 4.33
C GLY A 183 2.91 10.92 5.62
N THR A 184 1.88 10.05 5.61
CA THR A 184 1.58 9.17 6.75
C THR A 184 2.61 8.04 6.82
N ASP A 185 3.14 7.73 8.00
CA ASP A 185 3.95 6.53 8.19
C ASP A 185 3.05 5.29 8.09
N VAL A 186 3.24 4.54 7.01
CA VAL A 186 2.45 3.33 6.70
C VAL A 186 3.24 2.04 6.94
N THR A 187 4.35 2.07 7.67
CA THR A 187 5.24 0.90 7.85
C THR A 187 4.45 -0.33 8.32
N VAL A 188 3.66 -0.20 9.38
CA VAL A 188 2.82 -1.29 9.92
C VAL A 188 1.72 -1.72 8.92
N ALA A 189 1.15 -0.77 8.17
CA ALA A 189 0.14 -1.09 7.16
C ALA A 189 0.73 -1.87 5.98
N LYS A 190 1.99 -1.60 5.59
CA LYS A 190 2.71 -2.36 4.57
C LYS A 190 2.99 -3.79 5.02
N GLU A 191 3.39 -3.98 6.27
CA GLU A 191 3.54 -5.33 6.85
C GLU A 191 2.20 -6.10 6.84
N ALA A 192 1.10 -5.43 7.18
CA ALA A 192 -0.23 -6.03 7.10
C ALA A 192 -0.64 -6.38 5.66
N VAL A 193 -0.25 -5.57 4.66
CA VAL A 193 -0.48 -5.86 3.24
C VAL A 193 0.26 -7.12 2.79
N GLU A 194 1.51 -7.31 3.21
CA GLU A 194 2.27 -8.53 2.88
C GLU A 194 1.66 -9.78 3.56
N ALA A 195 1.19 -9.65 4.80
CA ALA A 195 0.43 -10.72 5.47
C ALA A 195 -0.88 -11.05 4.73
N MET A 196 -1.59 -10.03 4.24
CA MET A 196 -2.80 -10.18 3.42
C MET A 196 -2.51 -10.93 2.11
N LYS A 197 -1.47 -10.55 1.36
CA LYS A 197 -1.07 -11.24 0.13
C LYS A 197 -0.75 -12.71 0.40
N THR A 198 0.00 -12.97 1.46
CA THR A 198 0.34 -14.34 1.89
C THR A 198 -0.91 -15.17 2.22
N ALA A 199 -1.87 -14.59 2.94
CA ALA A 199 -3.12 -15.27 3.30
C ALA A 199 -4.00 -15.56 2.08
N ILE A 200 -4.05 -14.63 1.11
CA ILE A 200 -4.76 -14.81 -0.16
C ILE A 200 -4.14 -15.97 -0.96
N GLU A 201 -2.82 -16.03 -1.11
CA GLU A 201 -2.15 -17.14 -1.79
C GLU A 201 -2.40 -18.49 -1.09
N ALA A 202 -2.33 -18.51 0.24
CA ALA A 202 -2.65 -19.71 1.02
C ALA A 202 -4.10 -20.18 0.80
N ALA A 203 -5.05 -19.25 0.66
CA ALA A 203 -6.45 -19.57 0.35
C ALA A 203 -6.60 -20.18 -1.05
N LYS A 204 -5.92 -19.62 -2.07
CA LYS A 204 -5.93 -20.18 -3.43
C LYS A 204 -5.40 -21.59 -3.47
N VAL A 205 -4.25 -21.84 -2.83
CA VAL A 205 -3.63 -23.17 -2.74
C VAL A 205 -4.59 -24.16 -2.08
N ALA A 206 -5.15 -23.81 -0.92
CA ALA A 206 -6.06 -24.70 -0.20
C ALA A 206 -7.32 -25.06 -1.01
N VAL A 207 -7.92 -24.09 -1.72
CA VAL A 207 -9.08 -24.37 -2.59
C VAL A 207 -8.67 -25.22 -3.78
N LYS A 208 -7.52 -24.93 -4.40
CA LYS A 208 -6.98 -25.68 -5.54
C LYS A 208 -6.66 -27.14 -5.19
N ASP A 209 -6.12 -27.38 -3.99
CA ASP A 209 -5.86 -28.73 -3.49
C ASP A 209 -7.16 -29.47 -3.21
N GLN A 210 -8.12 -28.78 -2.59
CA GLN A 210 -9.44 -29.34 -2.29
C GLN A 210 -10.23 -29.74 -3.54
N VAL A 211 -10.13 -28.95 -4.62
CA VAL A 211 -10.73 -29.28 -5.92
C VAL A 211 -10.18 -30.59 -6.48
N SER A 212 -8.89 -30.90 -6.26
CA SER A 212 -8.25 -32.12 -6.75
C SER A 212 -8.60 -33.38 -5.94
N LYS A 213 -9.23 -33.24 -4.76
CA LYS A 213 -9.58 -34.38 -3.92
C LYS A 213 -10.84 -35.09 -4.41
N ILE A 214 -10.79 -36.42 -4.34
CA ILE A 214 -11.89 -37.31 -4.73
C ILE A 214 -12.38 -38.04 -3.49
N TYR A 215 -13.67 -37.91 -3.21
CA TYR A 215 -14.34 -38.55 -2.08
C TYR A 215 -15.24 -39.66 -2.59
N ALA A 216 -14.63 -40.75 -3.07
CA ALA A 216 -15.35 -41.85 -3.68
C ALA A 216 -15.89 -42.83 -2.62
N VAL A 217 -17.21 -43.01 -2.58
CA VAL A 217 -17.84 -44.02 -1.72
C VAL A 217 -17.32 -45.42 -2.04
N SER A 218 -17.02 -45.70 -3.32
CA SER A 218 -16.47 -46.99 -3.75
C SER A 218 -15.12 -47.33 -3.12
N ASP A 219 -14.35 -46.36 -2.64
CA ASP A 219 -13.04 -46.61 -2.03
C ASP A 219 -13.14 -47.02 -0.56
N VAL A 220 -14.17 -46.57 0.14
CA VAL A 220 -14.37 -46.86 1.58
C VAL A 220 -15.35 -48.01 1.82
N MET A 221 -16.16 -48.38 0.82
CA MET A 221 -17.25 -49.32 1.01
C MET A 221 -16.74 -50.75 1.25
N GLY A 222 -16.88 -51.22 2.50
CA GLY A 222 -16.59 -52.59 2.93
C GLY A 222 -17.80 -53.51 2.82
N THR A 223 -18.38 -53.87 3.98
CA THR A 223 -19.53 -54.79 4.07
C THR A 223 -20.85 -54.03 4.27
N GLU A 224 -21.98 -54.69 4.00
CA GLU A 224 -23.31 -54.07 4.17
C GLU A 224 -23.57 -53.57 5.61
N ALA A 225 -23.05 -54.29 6.61
CA ALA A 225 -23.19 -53.90 8.02
C ALA A 225 -22.42 -52.60 8.35
N ASN A 226 -21.34 -52.32 7.63
CA ASN A 226 -20.46 -51.18 7.91
C ASN A 226 -20.77 -49.94 7.07
N LEU A 227 -21.68 -50.02 6.07
CA LEU A 227 -21.99 -48.91 5.15
C LEU A 227 -22.17 -47.56 5.83
N ARG A 228 -22.91 -47.51 6.94
CA ARG A 228 -23.15 -46.27 7.68
C ARG A 228 -21.85 -45.68 8.23
N LYS A 229 -21.00 -46.53 8.83
CA LYS A 229 -19.73 -46.12 9.42
C LYS A 229 -18.76 -45.65 8.32
N ASP A 230 -18.62 -46.44 7.25
CA ASP A 230 -17.70 -46.15 6.15
C ASP A 230 -18.05 -44.83 5.46
N ILE A 231 -19.34 -44.62 5.16
CA ILE A 231 -19.81 -43.38 4.51
C ILE A 231 -19.77 -42.19 5.46
N SER A 232 -20.04 -42.39 6.76
CA SER A 232 -19.86 -41.31 7.75
C SER A 232 -18.41 -40.86 7.79
N GLY A 233 -17.45 -41.78 7.86
CA GLY A 233 -16.03 -41.46 7.86
C GLY A 233 -15.62 -40.67 6.61
N LEU A 234 -16.08 -41.08 5.43
CA LEU A 234 -15.82 -40.35 4.18
C LEU A 234 -16.41 -38.93 4.20
N ARG A 235 -17.64 -38.77 4.69
CA ARG A 235 -18.30 -37.47 4.81
C ARG A 235 -17.57 -36.58 5.82
N ASP A 236 -17.12 -37.14 6.93
CA ASP A 236 -16.40 -36.40 7.97
C ASP A 236 -15.03 -35.94 7.44
N SER A 237 -14.34 -36.76 6.63
CA SER A 237 -13.14 -36.33 5.89
C SER A 237 -13.44 -35.17 4.93
N LEU A 238 -14.49 -35.27 4.10
CA LEU A 238 -14.91 -34.17 3.23
C LEU A 238 -15.19 -32.89 4.04
N LYS A 239 -15.91 -33.02 5.15
CA LYS A 239 -16.26 -31.89 6.01
C LYS A 239 -14.99 -31.20 6.55
N ASN A 240 -14.09 -31.97 7.16
CA ASN A 240 -12.87 -31.44 7.77
C ASN A 240 -11.99 -30.72 6.74
N ASP A 241 -11.85 -31.33 5.56
CA ASP A 241 -11.09 -30.78 4.45
C ASP A 241 -11.68 -29.47 3.91
N LEU A 242 -13.01 -29.42 3.76
CA LEU A 242 -13.72 -28.20 3.36
C LEU A 242 -13.68 -27.10 4.43
N GLU A 243 -13.71 -27.47 5.70
CA GLU A 243 -13.52 -26.55 6.83
C GLU A 243 -12.10 -25.97 6.83
N ALA A 244 -11.08 -26.79 6.56
CA ALA A 244 -9.70 -26.32 6.42
C ALA A 244 -9.56 -25.31 5.26
N ALA A 245 -10.16 -25.61 4.09
CA ALA A 245 -10.15 -24.67 2.95
C ALA A 245 -10.90 -23.36 3.28
N ARG A 246 -12.06 -23.45 3.93
CA ARG A 246 -12.83 -22.28 4.41
C ARG A 246 -12.04 -21.44 5.40
N ALA A 247 -11.35 -22.06 6.35
CA ALA A 247 -10.55 -21.35 7.34
C ALA A 247 -9.46 -20.49 6.67
N LYS A 248 -8.81 -21.01 5.62
CA LYS A 248 -7.83 -20.24 4.85
C LYS A 248 -8.46 -19.05 4.12
N VAL A 249 -9.65 -19.23 3.53
CA VAL A 249 -10.40 -18.11 2.92
C VAL A 249 -10.86 -17.08 3.96
N SER A 250 -11.26 -17.50 5.16
CA SER A 250 -11.59 -16.60 6.27
C SER A 250 -10.36 -15.81 6.72
N ALA A 251 -9.22 -16.46 6.89
CA ALA A 251 -7.97 -15.81 7.26
C ALA A 251 -7.55 -14.76 6.22
N ALA A 252 -7.75 -15.02 4.92
CA ALA A 252 -7.51 -14.02 3.87
C ALA A 252 -8.44 -12.80 4.02
N LYS A 253 -9.73 -13.02 4.29
CA LYS A 253 -10.69 -11.94 4.56
C LYS A 253 -10.32 -11.13 5.79
N GLU A 254 -9.95 -11.80 6.88
CA GLU A 254 -9.53 -11.16 8.14
C GLU A 254 -8.25 -10.35 7.94
N ALA A 255 -7.31 -10.84 7.14
CA ALA A 255 -6.10 -10.09 6.81
C ALA A 255 -6.41 -8.82 6.01
N VAL A 256 -7.34 -8.87 5.04
CA VAL A 256 -7.83 -7.65 4.35
C VAL A 256 -8.46 -6.66 5.35
N GLN A 257 -9.27 -7.15 6.29
CA GLN A 257 -9.87 -6.30 7.33
C GLN A 257 -8.80 -5.68 8.24
N LYS A 258 -7.77 -6.45 8.61
CA LYS A 258 -6.65 -5.97 9.43
C LYS A 258 -5.93 -4.82 8.75
N VAL A 259 -5.64 -4.91 7.44
CA VAL A 259 -5.05 -3.79 6.67
C VAL A 259 -5.92 -2.53 6.78
N ALA A 260 -7.23 -2.68 6.59
CA ALA A 260 -8.16 -1.55 6.65
C ALA A 260 -8.21 -0.90 8.05
N VAL A 261 -8.23 -1.72 9.11
CA VAL A 261 -8.24 -1.24 10.50
C VAL A 261 -6.94 -0.54 10.85
N THR A 262 -5.79 -1.16 10.55
CA THR A 262 -4.47 -0.55 10.78
C THR A 262 -4.34 0.78 10.06
N LEU A 263 -4.82 0.87 8.81
CA LEU A 263 -4.82 2.14 8.08
C LEU A 263 -5.72 3.19 8.73
N GLY A 264 -6.90 2.81 9.22
CA GLY A 264 -7.80 3.72 9.93
C GLY A 264 -7.17 4.28 11.21
N GLN A 265 -6.54 3.42 12.02
CA GLN A 265 -5.84 3.82 13.25
C GLN A 265 -4.71 4.84 12.99
N LEU A 266 -3.99 4.67 11.88
CA LEU A 266 -2.93 5.59 11.47
C LEU A 266 -3.47 6.95 10.99
N GLN A 267 -4.68 6.98 10.44
CA GLN A 267 -5.31 8.21 9.92
C GLN A 267 -6.03 9.03 11.01
N GLU A 268 -6.49 8.39 12.09
CA GLU A 268 -7.23 9.06 13.18
C GLU A 268 -6.33 9.71 14.24
N GLY A 269 -5.06 9.31 14.36
CA GLY A 269 -4.08 9.93 15.25
C GLY A 269 -4.35 9.70 16.75
N GLY A 270 -3.68 8.71 17.34
CA GLY A 270 -3.38 8.68 18.78
C GLY A 270 -4.37 7.95 19.70
N ALA A 271 -4.24 6.63 19.79
CA ALA A 271 -4.45 5.87 21.02
C ALA A 271 -3.83 4.49 20.83
N VAL A 272 -2.52 4.38 21.08
CA VAL A 272 -1.92 3.07 21.35
C VAL A 272 -2.39 2.69 22.75
N GLU A 273 -3.49 1.95 22.83
CA GLU A 273 -3.77 1.15 24.01
C GLU A 273 -2.75 0.00 23.99
N GLN A 274 -1.63 0.22 24.67
CA GLN A 274 -0.69 -0.86 24.98
C GLN A 274 -1.42 -1.87 25.87
N PRO A 275 -1.28 -3.19 25.63
CA PRO A 275 -1.79 -4.18 26.55
C PRO A 275 -1.07 -4.02 27.88
N ALA A 276 -1.83 -3.81 28.95
CA ALA A 276 -1.32 -3.66 30.30
C ALA A 276 -0.42 -4.86 30.65
N GLU A 277 0.87 -4.59 30.81
CA GLU A 277 1.83 -5.50 31.40
C GLU A 277 1.48 -5.67 32.87
N ASN A 278 0.89 -6.83 33.18
CA ASN A 278 0.46 -7.19 34.52
C ASN A 278 1.71 -7.47 35.37
N THR A 279 2.21 -6.43 36.05
CA THR A 279 3.20 -6.57 37.12
C THR A 279 2.46 -6.61 38.46
N GLU A 280 2.12 -7.80 38.92
CA GLU A 280 1.77 -8.01 40.33
C GLU A 280 3.05 -7.90 41.17
N PRO A 281 3.12 -7.01 42.17
CA PRO A 281 4.18 -7.04 43.16
C PRO A 281 3.88 -8.10 44.21
N VAL A 282 4.79 -9.07 44.31
CA VAL A 282 4.96 -9.96 45.46
C VAL A 282 5.09 -9.10 46.73
N LYS A 283 4.24 -9.35 47.73
CA LYS A 283 4.41 -8.85 49.10
C LYS A 283 4.98 -9.96 50.00
N PRO A 284 5.75 -9.58 51.04
CA PRO A 284 6.66 -10.47 51.77
C PRO A 284 5.94 -11.50 52.64
#